data_AF-A0A0B1SBC6-F1
#
_entry.id   AF-A0A0B1SBC6-F1
#
_cell.length_a   1.000
_cell.length_b   1.000
_cell.length_c   1.000
_cell.angle_alpha   90.00
_cell.angle_beta   90.00
_cell.angle_gamma   90.00
#
_symmetry.space_group_name_H-M   'P 1'
#
loop_
_entity.id
_entity.type
_entity.pdbx_description
1 polymer ?
#
loop_
_entity_poly.entity_id
_entity_poly.type
_entity_poly.pdbx_seq_one_letter_code
_entity_poly.pdbx_strand_id
1 'polypeptide(L)'
;FKNAFTLVADKAGKSLVCFERNYRTQHLQLQMVPIPKSSVKALKGSFQNAASLAGIELTMLDEKDQLTDLVNEGCPYFFVELPDGSRLFTRQMKDFPLQFAREVLASRPILNCEEKADWRTCALSKDDETKLAKQLQEILPVQTTATNTTTSARIIRHNTSLF
;
A
#
# COMPACT_ATOMS: atom_id res chain seq x y z
N PHE A 1 -12.41 3.64 5.92
CA PHE A 1 -11.87 2.59 5.03
C PHE A 1 -10.73 1.79 5.67
N LYS A 2 -9.60 2.39 6.08
CA LYS A 2 -8.46 1.67 6.69
C LYS A 2 -8.88 0.67 7.78
N ASN A 3 -9.62 1.11 8.79
CA ASN A 3 -10.06 0.25 9.90
C ASN A 3 -10.86 -0.99 9.45
N ALA A 4 -11.70 -0.84 8.42
CA ALA A 4 -12.48 -1.96 7.88
C ALA A 4 -11.57 -2.98 7.18
N PHE A 5 -10.61 -2.51 6.37
CA PHE A 5 -9.63 -3.38 5.72
C PHE A 5 -8.68 -4.01 6.74
N THR A 6 -8.29 -3.31 7.80
CA THR A 6 -7.50 -3.87 8.90
C THR A 6 -8.26 -5.01 9.58
N LEU A 7 -9.55 -4.82 9.87
CA LEU A 7 -10.39 -5.86 10.46
C LEU A 7 -10.55 -7.07 9.52
N VAL A 8 -10.75 -6.84 8.22
CA VAL A 8 -10.84 -7.93 7.24
C VAL A 8 -9.53 -8.70 7.14
N ALA A 9 -8.39 -8.01 7.09
CA ALA A 9 -7.08 -8.63 7.08
C ALA A 9 -6.84 -9.45 8.36
N ASP A 10 -7.19 -8.90 9.52
CA ASP A 10 -7.04 -9.57 10.81
C ASP A 10 -7.90 -10.84 10.92
N LYS A 11 -9.16 -10.78 10.46
CA LYS A 11 -10.05 -11.95 10.35
C LYS A 11 -9.49 -13.04 9.44
N ALA A 12 -8.73 -12.65 8.41
CA ALA A 12 -8.01 -13.57 7.52
C ALA A 12 -6.66 -14.04 8.09
N GLY A 13 -6.32 -13.71 9.35
CA GLY A 13 -5.05 -14.08 9.98
C GLY A 13 -3.85 -13.28 9.47
N LYS A 14 -4.09 -12.12 8.84
CA LYS A 14 -3.08 -11.26 8.21
C LYS A 14 -2.95 -9.91 8.94
N SER A 15 -1.90 -9.17 8.63
CA SER A 15 -1.67 -7.80 9.05
C SER A 15 -1.71 -6.87 7.84
N LEU A 16 -2.16 -5.63 7.99
CA LEU A 16 -2.32 -4.70 6.88
C LEU A 16 -1.16 -3.70 6.80
N VAL A 17 -0.50 -3.63 5.64
CA VAL A 17 0.44 -2.56 5.31
C VAL A 17 -0.28 -1.55 4.41
N CYS A 18 -0.16 -0.26 4.72
CA CYS A 18 -0.72 0.80 3.89
C CYS A 18 0.39 1.68 3.35
N PHE A 19 0.40 1.98 2.06
CA PHE A 19 1.38 2.91 1.51
C PHE A 19 0.77 3.79 0.42
N GLU A 20 1.34 4.97 0.25
CA GLU A 20 1.01 5.89 -0.83
C GLU A 20 2.29 6.43 -1.47
N ARG A 21 2.21 6.65 -2.79
CA ARG A 21 3.29 7.21 -3.58
C ARG A 21 2.72 8.34 -4.42
N ASN A 22 2.94 9.56 -3.98
CA ASN A 22 2.65 10.75 -4.76
C ASN A 22 3.87 11.06 -5.65
N TYR A 23 4.02 10.37 -6.79
CA TYR A 23 5.08 10.64 -7.75
C TYR A 23 4.67 10.23 -9.16
N ARG A 24 4.79 11.15 -10.13
CA ARG A 24 4.41 10.95 -11.53
C ARG A 24 2.99 10.35 -11.69
N THR A 25 2.02 10.83 -10.92
CA THR A 25 0.62 10.39 -10.94
C THR A 25 -0.32 11.60 -10.93
N GLN A 26 -1.49 11.48 -11.57
CA GLN A 26 -2.57 12.48 -11.53
C GLN A 26 -3.59 12.23 -10.40
N HIS A 27 -3.54 11.04 -9.79
CA HIS A 27 -4.49 10.62 -8.77
C HIS A 27 -3.77 10.10 -7.54
N LEU A 28 -4.34 10.39 -6.37
CA LEU A 28 -3.93 9.78 -5.11
C LEU A 28 -4.23 8.28 -5.18
N GLN A 29 -3.22 7.47 -4.88
CA GLN A 29 -3.33 6.02 -4.81
C GLN A 29 -2.84 5.55 -3.45
N LEU A 30 -3.80 5.16 -2.59
CA LEU A 30 -3.52 4.48 -1.33
C LEU A 30 -3.63 2.98 -1.56
N GLN A 31 -2.54 2.27 -1.33
CA GLN A 31 -2.45 0.81 -1.46
C GLN A 31 -2.58 0.17 -0.08
N MET A 32 -3.37 -0.89 0.01
CA MET A 32 -3.62 -1.64 1.24
C MET A 32 -3.31 -3.11 0.98
N VAL A 33 -2.22 -3.62 1.56
CA VAL A 33 -1.67 -4.95 1.26
C VAL A 33 -1.67 -5.82 2.51
N PRO A 34 -2.52 -6.86 2.57
CA PRO A 34 -2.49 -7.84 3.65
C PRO A 34 -1.25 -8.75 3.55
N ILE A 35 -0.47 -8.83 4.62
CA ILE A 35 0.72 -9.68 4.73
C ILE A 35 0.55 -10.73 5.84
N PRO A 36 1.28 -11.86 5.81
CA PRO A 36 1.31 -12.80 6.93
C PRO A 36 1.77 -12.11 8.22
N LYS A 37 1.11 -12.41 9.35
CA LYS A 37 1.50 -11.88 10.67
C LYS A 37 2.95 -12.24 11.05
N SER A 38 3.43 -13.39 10.59
CA SER A 38 4.83 -13.84 10.77
C SER A 38 5.85 -12.90 10.13
N SER A 39 5.47 -12.21 9.05
CA SER A 39 6.37 -11.36 8.25
C SER A 39 6.50 -9.93 8.81
N VAL A 40 5.67 -9.51 9.77
CA VAL A 40 5.64 -8.14 10.32
C VAL A 40 7.01 -7.72 10.86
N LYS A 41 7.71 -8.63 11.55
CA LYS A 41 9.04 -8.37 12.12
C LYS A 41 10.10 -8.03 11.07
N ALA A 42 9.96 -8.59 9.85
CA ALA A 42 10.92 -8.36 8.76
C ALA A 42 10.62 -7.08 7.97
N LEU A 43 9.44 -6.49 8.13
CA LEU A 43 8.92 -5.44 7.25
C LEU A 43 9.75 -4.16 7.29
N LYS A 44 10.01 -3.61 8.48
CA LYS A 44 10.80 -2.39 8.65
C LYS A 44 12.22 -2.54 8.09
N GLY A 45 12.89 -3.65 8.43
CA GLY A 45 14.22 -3.96 7.91
C GLY A 45 14.24 -4.13 6.39
N SER A 46 13.20 -4.73 5.81
CA SER A 46 13.08 -4.90 4.36
C SER A 46 12.93 -3.55 3.64
N PHE A 47 12.12 -2.63 4.18
CA PHE A 47 11.99 -1.27 3.65
C PHE A 47 13.30 -0.49 3.77
N GLN A 48 13.96 -0.52 4.93
CA GLN A 48 15.22 0.19 5.15
C GLN A 48 16.34 -0.34 4.25
N ASN A 49 16.45 -1.66 4.10
CA ASN A 49 17.44 -2.28 3.23
C ASN A 49 17.20 -1.91 1.76
N ALA A 50 15.96 -2.05 1.27
CA ALA A 50 15.62 -1.67 -0.11
C ALA A 50 15.86 -0.19 -0.37
N ALA A 51 15.53 0.69 0.59
CA ALA A 51 15.78 2.11 0.48
C ALA A 51 17.29 2.40 0.38
N SER A 52 18.09 1.78 1.26
CA SER A 52 19.55 1.93 1.24
C SER A 52 20.15 1.47 -0.09
N LEU A 53 19.72 0.32 -0.64
CA LEU A 53 20.16 -0.18 -1.95
C LEU A 53 19.78 0.74 -3.10
N ALA A 54 18.63 1.42 -3.00
CA ALA A 54 18.17 2.39 -3.99
C ALA A 54 18.72 3.81 -3.77
N GLY A 55 19.54 4.04 -2.74
CA GLY A 55 20.04 5.37 -2.37
C GLY A 55 18.94 6.33 -1.89
N ILE A 56 17.85 5.77 -1.33
CA ILE A 56 16.70 6.50 -0.79
C ILE A 56 16.85 6.60 0.72
N GLU A 57 16.70 7.80 1.26
CA GLU A 57 16.58 8.01 2.70
C GLU A 57 15.12 7.91 3.13
N LEU A 58 14.80 6.86 3.90
CA LEU A 58 13.50 6.71 4.57
C LEU A 58 13.62 7.16 6.02
N THR A 59 12.90 8.22 6.37
CA THR A 59 12.82 8.73 7.74
C THR A 59 11.62 8.12 8.47
N MET A 60 11.77 7.93 9.77
CA MET A 60 10.65 7.54 10.63
C MET A 60 9.91 8.79 11.07
N LEU A 61 8.58 8.78 11.00
CA LEU A 61 7.76 9.88 11.50
C LEU A 61 7.33 9.64 12.94
N ASP A 62 7.36 10.69 13.76
CA ASP A 62 6.79 10.65 15.12
C ASP A 62 5.27 10.49 15.02
N GLU A 63 4.60 9.81 15.95
CA GLU A 63 3.14 9.58 15.93
C GLU A 63 2.28 10.86 15.78
N LYS A 64 2.79 12.00 16.25
CA LYS A 64 2.15 13.31 16.15
C LYS A 64 2.27 13.96 14.77
N ASP A 65 3.24 13.54 13.96
CA ASP A 65 3.48 14.16 12.66
C ASP A 65 2.34 13.83 11.71
N GLN A 66 1.82 14.85 11.05
CA GLN A 66 0.83 14.69 9.98
C GLN A 66 1.50 14.90 8.63
N LEU A 67 1.12 14.11 7.63
CA LEU A 67 1.64 14.23 6.27
C LEU A 67 1.42 15.63 5.68
N THR A 68 0.29 16.26 6.02
CA THR A 68 -0.06 17.63 5.62
C THR A 68 0.93 18.68 6.12
N ASP A 69 1.59 18.41 7.24
CA ASP A 69 2.56 19.33 7.85
C ASP A 69 3.96 19.13 7.24
N LEU A 70 4.19 17.97 6.60
CA LEU A 70 5.48 17.55 6.03
C LEU A 70 5.58 17.80 4.52
N VAL A 71 4.45 17.92 3.84
CA VAL A 71 4.37 17.98 2.37
C VAL A 71 3.49 19.15 1.94
N ASN A 72 4.09 20.08 1.21
CA ASN A 72 3.34 21.13 0.51
C ASN A 72 2.57 20.54 -0.68
N GLU A 73 1.46 21.17 -1.05
CA GLU A 73 0.69 20.76 -2.23
C GLU A 73 1.58 20.68 -3.49
N GLY A 74 1.41 19.62 -4.29
CA GLY A 74 2.20 19.36 -5.49
C GLY A 74 3.60 18.79 -5.24
N CYS A 75 4.07 18.71 -4.00
CA CYS A 75 5.36 18.09 -3.69
C CYS A 75 5.24 16.55 -3.71
N PRO A 76 6.08 15.85 -4.48
CA PRO A 76 6.03 14.40 -4.51
C PRO A 76 6.63 13.79 -3.24
N TYR A 77 6.10 12.65 -2.82
CA TYR A 77 6.56 11.92 -1.64
C TYR A 77 6.21 10.43 -1.70
N PHE A 78 6.83 9.67 -0.81
CA PHE A 78 6.47 8.29 -0.51
C PHE A 78 6.23 8.14 0.99
N PHE A 79 5.18 7.40 1.35
CA PHE A 79 4.80 7.13 2.72
C PHE A 79 4.33 5.68 2.86
N VAL A 80 4.74 5.02 3.94
CA VAL A 80 4.24 3.69 4.33
C VAL A 80 3.98 3.63 5.82
N GLU A 81 2.81 3.12 6.17
CA GLU A 81 2.39 2.78 7.53
C GLU A 81 2.47 1.25 7.70
N LEU A 82 3.26 0.84 8.68
CA LEU A 82 3.47 -0.57 9.03
C LEU A 82 2.40 -1.04 10.03
N PRO A 83 2.18 -2.36 10.17
CA PRO A 83 1.14 -2.89 11.06
C PRO A 83 1.38 -2.61 12.54
N ASP A 84 2.61 -2.28 12.94
CA ASP A 84 2.96 -1.91 14.31
C ASP A 84 2.72 -0.41 14.60
N GLY A 85 2.19 0.35 13.64
CA GLY A 85 1.98 1.79 13.74
C GLY A 85 3.19 2.63 13.32
N SER A 86 4.35 2.02 13.06
CA SER A 86 5.53 2.72 12.55
C SER A 86 5.22 3.33 11.18
N ARG A 87 5.69 4.57 10.98
CA ARG A 87 5.50 5.30 9.72
C ARG A 87 6.86 5.65 9.13
N LEU A 88 7.07 5.28 7.88
CA LEU A 88 8.27 5.62 7.11
C LEU A 88 7.91 6.57 5.97
N PHE A 89 8.77 7.54 5.71
CA PHE A 89 8.48 8.65 4.81
C PHE A 89 9.73 9.11 4.05
N THR A 90 9.54 9.63 2.85
CA THR A 90 10.59 10.37 2.14
C THR A 90 10.02 11.36 1.13
N ARG A 91 10.76 12.44 0.89
CA ARG A 91 10.53 13.39 -0.22
C ARG A 91 11.60 13.26 -1.30
N GLN A 92 12.54 12.33 -1.16
CA GLN A 92 13.57 12.06 -2.15
C GLN A 92 12.96 11.30 -3.33
N MET A 93 12.21 12.04 -4.16
CA MET A 93 11.42 11.44 -5.23
C MET A 93 12.10 11.53 -6.59
N LYS A 94 13.24 12.21 -6.71
CA LYS A 94 14.01 12.22 -7.96
C LYS A 94 14.45 10.79 -8.29
N ASP A 95 14.06 10.31 -9.46
CA ASP A 95 14.32 8.96 -9.97
C ASP A 95 13.81 7.83 -9.05
N PHE A 96 12.81 8.12 -8.21
CA PHE A 96 12.24 7.16 -7.29
C PHE A 96 11.59 5.98 -8.03
N PRO A 97 11.91 4.71 -7.68
CA PRO A 97 11.37 3.55 -8.35
C PRO A 97 9.84 3.46 -8.16
N LEU A 98 9.09 3.45 -9.27
CA LEU A 98 7.62 3.41 -9.21
C LEU A 98 7.10 2.16 -8.50
N GLN A 99 7.82 1.04 -8.59
CA GLN A 99 7.45 -0.23 -7.96
C GLN A 99 8.12 -0.46 -6.60
N PHE A 100 8.81 0.53 -6.02
CA PHE A 100 9.60 0.38 -4.79
C PHE A 100 8.88 -0.42 -3.69
N ALA A 101 7.72 0.05 -3.22
CA ALA A 101 6.98 -0.64 -2.18
C ALA A 101 6.47 -2.02 -2.62
N ARG A 102 6.15 -2.17 -3.91
CA ARG A 102 5.67 -3.43 -4.47
C ARG A 102 6.77 -4.49 -4.47
N GLU A 103 7.98 -4.11 -4.86
CA GLU A 103 9.17 -4.96 -4.83
C GLU A 103 9.50 -5.38 -3.39
N VAL A 104 9.46 -4.45 -2.43
CA VAL A 104 9.67 -4.75 -1.01
C VAL A 104 8.63 -5.76 -0.50
N LEU A 105 7.35 -5.55 -0.80
CA LEU A 105 6.28 -6.42 -0.31
C LEU A 105 6.26 -7.79 -1.01
N ALA A 106 6.60 -7.86 -2.30
CA ALA A 106 6.69 -9.11 -3.06
C ALA A 106 7.88 -9.98 -2.65
N SER A 107 8.88 -9.40 -1.99
CA SER A 107 10.10 -10.10 -1.59
C SER A 107 9.85 -11.33 -0.71
N ARG A 108 10.81 -12.27 -0.72
CA ARG A 108 10.79 -13.50 0.08
C ARG A 108 10.46 -13.31 1.56
N PRO A 109 11.04 -12.33 2.28
CA PRO A 109 10.73 -12.12 3.69
C PRO A 109 9.26 -11.75 3.98
N ILE A 110 8.52 -11.24 2.98
CA ILE A 110 7.20 -10.65 3.19
C ILE A 110 6.09 -11.51 2.58
N LEU A 111 5.92 -11.52 1.27
CA LEU A 111 4.89 -12.30 0.56
C LEU A 111 5.43 -13.50 -0.22
N ASN A 112 6.74 -13.55 -0.48
CA ASN A 112 7.37 -14.63 -1.27
C ASN A 112 6.69 -14.83 -2.64
N CYS A 113 6.52 -13.73 -3.38
CA CYS A 113 5.91 -13.70 -4.71
C CYS A 113 6.63 -12.70 -5.62
N GLU A 114 7.96 -12.83 -5.74
CA GLU A 114 8.84 -11.90 -6.48
C GLU A 114 8.41 -11.72 -7.95
N GLU A 115 7.79 -12.74 -8.56
CA GLU A 115 7.21 -12.68 -9.91
C GLU A 115 6.08 -11.63 -10.04
N LYS A 116 5.45 -11.29 -8.92
CA LYS A 116 4.44 -10.25 -8.79
C LYS A 116 5.04 -8.91 -8.36
N ALA A 117 6.34 -8.66 -8.55
CA ALA A 117 6.91 -7.33 -8.34
C ALA A 117 6.61 -6.38 -9.52
N ASP A 118 6.61 -6.88 -10.77
CA ASP A 118 6.21 -6.10 -11.95
C ASP A 118 4.69 -6.15 -12.17
N TRP A 119 4.08 -4.98 -12.34
CA TRP A 119 2.64 -4.85 -12.50
C TRP A 119 2.18 -5.42 -13.85
N ARG A 120 3.05 -5.38 -14.86
CA ARG A 120 2.74 -5.89 -16.20
C ARG A 120 2.59 -7.40 -16.21
N THR A 121 3.37 -8.09 -15.39
CA THR A 121 3.35 -9.56 -15.26
C THR A 121 2.31 -10.04 -14.25
N CYS A 122 1.70 -9.13 -13.48
CA CYS A 122 0.71 -9.48 -12.47
C CYS A 122 -0.74 -9.30 -12.94
N ALA A 123 -0.97 -8.90 -14.19
CA ALA A 123 -2.32 -8.72 -14.73
C ALA A 123 -3.12 -10.02 -14.68
N LEU A 124 -4.35 -9.93 -14.15
CA LEU A 124 -5.29 -11.04 -14.11
C LEU A 124 -6.25 -10.96 -15.29
N SER A 125 -6.95 -12.06 -15.57
CA SER A 125 -8.06 -12.00 -16.51
C SER A 125 -9.19 -11.13 -15.94
N LYS A 126 -10.01 -10.52 -16.81
CA LYS A 126 -11.17 -9.72 -16.37
C LYS A 126 -12.13 -10.51 -15.49
N ASP A 127 -12.28 -11.80 -15.75
CA ASP A 127 -13.17 -12.68 -15.00
C ASP A 127 -12.64 -12.94 -13.60
N ASP A 128 -11.33 -13.17 -13.47
CA ASP A 128 -10.67 -13.34 -12.17
C ASP A 128 -10.72 -12.05 -11.34
N GLU A 129 -10.44 -10.90 -11.95
CA GLU A 129 -10.58 -9.59 -11.28
C GLU A 129 -12.01 -9.37 -10.79
N THR A 130 -13.01 -9.68 -11.62
CA THR A 130 -14.42 -9.52 -11.27
C THR A 130 -14.82 -10.43 -10.11
N LYS A 131 -14.32 -11.67 -10.10
CA LYS A 131 -14.57 -12.62 -9.03
C LYS A 131 -13.96 -12.15 -7.71
N LEU A 132 -12.69 -11.74 -7.73
CA LEU A 132 -12.00 -11.22 -6.55
C LEU A 132 -12.68 -9.95 -6.01
N ALA A 133 -13.12 -9.04 -6.90
CA ALA A 133 -13.85 -7.84 -6.50
C ALA A 133 -15.17 -8.17 -5.81
N LYS A 134 -15.93 -9.16 -6.29
CA LYS A 134 -17.17 -9.62 -5.63
C LYS A 134 -16.89 -10.24 -4.26
N GLN A 135 -15.89 -11.11 -4.17
CA GLN A 135 -15.48 -11.70 -2.89
C GLN A 135 -15.06 -10.63 -1.88
N LEU A 136 -14.33 -9.60 -2.33
CA LEU A 136 -13.96 -8.48 -1.47
C LEU A 136 -15.18 -7.68 -0.99
N GLN A 137 -16.18 -7.46 -1.86
CA GLN A 137 -17.43 -6.79 -1.48
C GLN A 137 -18.22 -7.57 -0.43
N GLU A 138 -18.23 -8.90 -0.51
CA GLU A 138 -18.96 -9.77 0.43
C GLU A 138 -18.33 -9.75 1.84
N ILE A 139 -16.99 -9.64 1.93
CA ILE A 139 -16.28 -9.67 3.22
C ILE A 139 -16.14 -8.29 3.87
N LEU A 140 -16.29 -7.20 3.09
CA LEU A 140 -16.27 -5.85 3.62
C LEU A 140 -17.58 -5.53 4.35
N PRO A 141 -17.53 -4.96 5.57
CA PRO A 141 -18.73 -4.63 6.31
C PRO A 141 -19.55 -3.55 5.60
N VAL A 142 -20.87 -3.78 5.49
CA VAL A 142 -21.87 -2.97 4.75
C VAL A 142 -21.83 -1.45 5.06
N GLN A 143 -21.31 -1.04 6.21
CA GLN A 143 -21.21 0.37 6.60
C GLN A 143 -20.13 1.17 5.86
N THR A 144 -19.24 0.55 5.08
CA THR A 144 -18.19 1.30 4.36
C THR A 144 -18.69 2.09 3.15
N THR A 145 -19.93 1.90 2.70
CA THR A 145 -20.46 2.50 1.45
C THR A 145 -21.58 3.51 1.65
N ALA A 146 -21.95 3.84 2.90
CA ALA A 146 -23.11 4.69 3.19
C ALA A 146 -22.75 5.90 4.07
N THR A 147 -21.94 6.82 3.55
CA THR A 147 -21.99 8.22 3.99
C THR A 147 -22.08 9.10 2.76
N ASN A 148 -23.23 9.78 2.63
CA ASN A 148 -23.59 10.74 1.58
C ASN A 148 -22.71 11.98 1.63
N THR A 149 -21.45 11.85 1.21
CA THR A 149 -20.60 12.99 0.90
C THR A 149 -19.87 12.67 -0.39
N THR A 150 -20.09 13.52 -1.38
CA THR A 150 -19.54 13.45 -2.74
C THR A 150 -18.01 13.42 -2.68
N THR A 151 -17.44 12.24 -2.46
CA THR A 151 -16.08 11.90 -2.83
C THR A 151 -16.20 10.62 -3.59
N SER A 152 -16.15 10.74 -4.92
CA SER A 152 -16.09 9.60 -5.81
C SER A 152 -14.79 8.84 -5.50
N ALA A 153 -14.83 7.93 -4.53
CA ALA A 153 -13.87 6.85 -4.42
C ALA A 153 -14.14 5.92 -5.60
N ARG A 154 -13.71 6.37 -6.78
CA ARG A 154 -13.64 5.53 -7.96
C ARG A 154 -12.68 4.42 -7.58
N ILE A 155 -13.19 3.20 -7.41
CA ILE A 155 -12.34 2.01 -7.55
C ILE A 155 -11.75 2.17 -8.94
N ILE A 156 -10.49 2.61 -8.99
CA ILE A 156 -9.81 2.92 -10.24
C ILE A 156 -9.76 1.59 -11.00
N ARG A 157 -10.68 1.44 -11.94
CA ARG A 157 -10.70 0.40 -12.95
C ARG A 157 -9.51 0.65 -13.87
N HIS A 158 -8.29 0.42 -13.44
CA HIS A 158 -7.11 0.31 -14.29
C HIS A 158 -6.08 -0.54 -13.54
N ASN A 159 -6.00 -1.81 -13.91
CA ASN A 159 -4.81 -2.65 -13.79
C ASN A 159 -4.19 -2.78 -12.37
N THR A 160 -5.01 -2.80 -11.33
CA THR A 160 -4.56 -3.24 -10.01
C THR A 160 -4.88 -4.71 -9.85
N SER A 161 -3.94 -5.55 -10.26
CA SER A 161 -3.82 -6.91 -9.76
C SER A 161 -3.83 -6.86 -8.23
N LEU A 162 -4.90 -7.39 -7.63
CA LEU A 162 -4.98 -7.58 -6.19
C LEU A 162 -3.83 -8.48 -5.74
N PHE A 163 -3.06 -8.02 -4.75
CA PHE A 163 -2.18 -8.88 -3.98
C PHE A 163 -2.97 -9.72 -2.98
#